data_AF-A0A7C8HHX8-F1
#
_entry.id   AF-A0A7C8HHX8-F1
#
_cell.length_a   1.000
_cell.length_b   1.000
_cell.length_c   1.000
_cell.angle_alpha   90.00
_cell.angle_beta   90.00
_cell.angle_gamma   90.00
#
_symmetry.space_group_name_H-M   'P 1'
#
loop_
_entity.id
_entity.type
_entity.pdbx_description
1 polymer ?
#
loop_
_entity_poly.entity_id
_entity_poly.type
_entity_poly.pdbx_seq_one_letter_code
_entity_poly.pdbx_strand_id
1 'polypeptide(L)'
;PVRLPTAPSNQAVLDHYLGDPSKWHKIDLVRTQAPNAAGGWRYEAHLVVLTTPYVSPAVTERRATIAIEAMDRVAGIDVNVSNISIASHETGRSMRLTRIERDQTQKRSDRKRARRERRRLRELERSRRAMNRAQYQLSKRQEKRARRRAAAGQRSVEVIPMGPRNARTDGVPLQSYRRDRLSASFRRGRAAQAAEAASATQAARDRARTVAAEVVGTHGYQPIVEDCSIAAWSRSWGRAVAAFAPGMLITAIDREVRAVAAVAGTTGRVQRAATRTTALSQHCPCGRRVAKRLADRTHVCPSCRLRGDRDAIAAVLASFIVFDKPGEPSSARVDYDAADQALAEIRRVVRDPYSGWQDTLSESTDLSARDGSFIAWWTSTPDAVAVARRTVGTAVCPTLNETGARRTTSERTRWRTNMSPMRDPWSYLRDTS
;
A
#
# COMPACT_ATOMS: atom_id res chain seq x y z
N PRO A 1 -36.83 2.45 -9.51
CA PRO A 1 -36.21 3.42 -8.57
C PRO A 1 -34.95 2.83 -7.88
N VAL A 2 -33.77 3.45 -8.11
CA VAL A 2 -32.56 3.14 -7.33
C VAL A 2 -32.77 3.71 -5.93
N ARG A 3 -32.82 2.85 -4.91
CA ARG A 3 -32.89 3.31 -3.51
C ARG A 3 -31.49 3.69 -3.06
N LEU A 4 -31.31 4.95 -2.69
CA LEU A 4 -30.08 5.40 -2.05
C LEU A 4 -30.01 4.82 -0.63
N PRO A 5 -28.82 4.43 -0.15
CA PRO A 5 -28.67 3.97 1.22
C PRO A 5 -29.04 5.10 2.18
N THR A 6 -30.09 4.91 2.99
CA THR A 6 -30.61 5.86 3.99
C THR A 6 -29.75 5.93 5.25
N ALA A 7 -28.43 5.76 5.12
CA ALA A 7 -27.53 5.92 6.26
C ALA A 7 -27.39 7.43 6.56
N PRO A 8 -27.80 7.92 7.74
CA PRO A 8 -27.78 9.36 8.06
C PRO A 8 -26.39 10.01 7.86
N SER A 9 -25.33 9.25 8.09
CA SER A 9 -23.94 9.70 7.93
C SER A 9 -23.56 10.09 6.50
N ASN A 10 -24.31 9.62 5.50
CA ASN A 10 -24.00 9.89 4.09
C ASN A 10 -24.88 10.99 3.50
N GLN A 11 -25.88 11.49 4.24
CA GLN A 11 -26.85 12.43 3.70
C GLN A 11 -26.18 13.70 3.17
N ALA A 12 -25.27 14.31 3.94
CA ALA A 12 -24.54 15.49 3.48
C ALA A 12 -23.69 15.26 2.22
N VAL A 13 -23.15 14.05 2.04
CA VAL A 13 -22.41 13.68 0.82
C VAL A 13 -23.37 13.55 -0.36
N LEU A 14 -24.52 12.91 -0.14
CA LEU A 14 -25.56 12.77 -1.15
C LEU A 14 -26.13 14.13 -1.54
N ASP A 15 -26.44 15.00 -0.58
CA ASP A 15 -26.94 16.35 -0.82
C ASP A 15 -25.92 17.18 -1.60
N HIS A 16 -24.63 17.09 -1.22
CA HIS A 16 -23.57 17.81 -1.91
C HIS A 16 -23.48 17.45 -3.39
N TYR A 17 -23.61 16.17 -3.75
CA TYR A 17 -23.44 15.71 -5.13
C TYR A 17 -24.74 15.59 -5.92
N LEU A 18 -25.82 15.10 -5.33
CA LEU A 18 -27.09 14.82 -6.01
C LEU A 18 -28.08 15.98 -5.91
N GLY A 19 -27.93 16.86 -4.93
CA GLY A 19 -28.78 18.05 -4.78
C GLY A 19 -28.57 19.10 -5.87
N ASP A 20 -27.47 19.00 -6.63
CA ASP A 20 -27.14 19.90 -7.72
C ASP A 20 -26.73 19.13 -9.00
N PRO A 21 -27.63 19.06 -10.00
CA PRO A 21 -27.37 18.42 -11.29
C PRO A 21 -26.14 18.96 -12.04
N SER A 22 -25.70 20.19 -11.78
CA SER A 22 -24.55 20.78 -12.49
C SER A 22 -23.22 20.17 -12.06
N LYS A 23 -23.16 19.49 -10.91
CA LYS A 23 -21.91 18.95 -10.36
C LYS A 23 -21.50 17.60 -10.95
N TRP A 24 -22.46 16.83 -11.45
CA TRP A 24 -22.20 15.47 -11.95
C TRP A 24 -22.39 15.35 -13.45
N HIS A 25 -21.48 14.59 -14.07
CA HIS A 25 -21.42 14.43 -15.52
C HIS A 25 -22.25 13.25 -16.01
N LYS A 26 -22.18 12.12 -15.29
CA LYS A 26 -22.92 10.90 -15.63
C LYS A 26 -23.02 9.94 -14.46
N ILE A 27 -23.98 9.02 -14.57
CA ILE A 27 -24.12 7.87 -13.68
C ILE A 27 -23.87 6.60 -14.51
N ASP A 28 -22.84 5.84 -14.16
CA ASP A 28 -22.58 4.53 -14.75
C ASP A 28 -23.17 3.45 -13.84
N LEU A 29 -24.01 2.57 -14.39
CA LEU A 29 -24.47 1.38 -13.67
C LEU A 29 -23.47 0.24 -13.88
N VAL A 30 -22.78 -0.13 -12.80
CA VAL A 30 -21.80 -1.22 -12.79
C VAL A 30 -22.44 -2.45 -12.18
N ARG A 31 -22.37 -3.58 -12.88
CA ARG A 31 -22.71 -4.88 -12.29
C ARG A 31 -21.44 -5.62 -11.89
N THR A 32 -21.42 -6.12 -10.67
CA THR A 32 -20.36 -6.96 -10.11
C THR A 32 -20.94 -8.33 -9.77
N GLN A 33 -20.20 -9.39 -10.09
CA GLN A 33 -20.64 -10.74 -9.76
C GLN A 33 -20.68 -10.89 -8.23
N ALA A 34 -21.85 -11.17 -7.69
CA ALA A 34 -22.09 -11.29 -6.25
C ALA A 34 -22.87 -12.58 -6.00
N PRO A 35 -22.18 -13.71 -5.80
CA PRO A 35 -22.84 -15.01 -5.79
C PRO A 35 -23.84 -15.24 -4.65
N ASN A 36 -23.80 -14.39 -3.63
CA ASN A 36 -24.72 -14.42 -2.50
C ASN A 36 -25.88 -13.41 -2.65
N ALA A 37 -25.88 -12.59 -3.70
CA ALA A 37 -26.98 -11.70 -4.02
C ALA A 37 -28.04 -12.45 -4.86
N ALA A 38 -29.30 -12.01 -4.77
CA ALA A 38 -30.37 -12.51 -5.63
C ALA A 38 -29.98 -12.32 -7.12
N GLY A 39 -30.11 -13.38 -7.91
CA GLY A 39 -29.68 -13.39 -9.32
C GLY A 39 -28.16 -13.46 -9.54
N GLY A 40 -27.33 -13.52 -8.49
CA GLY A 40 -25.87 -13.67 -8.60
C GLY A 40 -25.12 -12.39 -8.97
N TRP A 41 -25.78 -11.24 -8.96
CA TRP A 41 -25.23 -9.93 -9.33
C TRP A 41 -25.52 -8.87 -8.28
N ARG A 42 -24.57 -7.97 -8.08
CA ARG A 42 -24.74 -6.70 -7.37
C ARG A 42 -24.67 -5.59 -8.40
N TYR A 43 -25.53 -4.60 -8.26
CA TYR A 43 -25.53 -3.40 -9.09
C TYR A 43 -25.10 -2.21 -8.24
N GLU A 44 -24.18 -1.42 -8.75
CA GLU A 44 -23.66 -0.22 -8.13
C GLU A 44 -23.84 0.95 -9.11
N ALA A 45 -24.37 2.07 -8.63
CA ALA A 45 -24.42 3.30 -9.41
C ALA A 45 -23.15 4.12 -9.10
N HIS A 46 -22.29 4.31 -10.09
CA HIS A 46 -21.07 5.09 -9.97
C HIS A 46 -21.34 6.49 -10.52
N LEU A 47 -21.38 7.47 -9.63
CA LEU A 47 -21.53 8.87 -9.98
C LEU A 47 -20.17 9.46 -10.37
N VAL A 48 -20.06 9.97 -11.59
CA VAL A 48 -18.87 10.71 -12.03
C VAL A 48 -19.11 12.19 -11.82
N VAL A 49 -18.32 12.78 -10.93
CA VAL A 49 -18.38 14.19 -10.54
C VAL A 49 -17.15 14.90 -11.09
N LEU A 50 -17.33 16.10 -11.66
CA LEU A 50 -16.24 16.91 -12.23
C LEU A 50 -15.83 18.07 -11.32
N THR A 51 -16.51 18.23 -10.19
CA THR A 51 -16.22 19.26 -9.20
C THR A 51 -15.29 18.75 -8.11
N THR A 52 -14.95 19.65 -7.18
CA THR A 52 -14.22 19.30 -5.97
C THR A 52 -14.94 18.20 -5.19
N PRO A 53 -14.20 17.28 -4.54
CA PRO A 53 -14.80 16.26 -3.71
C PRO A 53 -15.45 16.90 -2.47
N TYR A 54 -16.51 16.26 -1.96
CA TYR A 54 -17.10 16.65 -0.68
C TYR A 54 -16.05 16.57 0.43
N VAL A 55 -16.00 17.62 1.24
CA VAL A 55 -15.21 17.70 2.47
C VAL A 55 -16.18 18.11 3.58
N SER A 56 -16.23 17.32 4.65
CA SER A 56 -17.11 17.63 5.78
C SER A 56 -16.67 18.93 6.47
N PRO A 57 -17.60 19.73 7.05
CA PRO A 57 -17.26 20.96 7.77
C PRO A 57 -16.15 20.78 8.81
N ALA A 58 -16.20 19.71 9.62
CA ALA A 58 -15.16 19.39 10.61
C ALA A 58 -13.76 19.16 10.01
N VAL A 59 -13.67 18.64 8.79
CA VAL A 59 -12.38 18.46 8.09
C VAL A 59 -11.90 19.79 7.54
N THR A 60 -12.80 20.62 7.01
CA THR A 60 -12.47 21.98 6.54
C THR A 60 -11.94 22.83 7.69
N GLU A 61 -12.64 22.85 8.82
CA GLU A 61 -12.24 23.56 10.03
C GLU A 61 -10.88 23.08 10.53
N ARG A 62 -10.69 21.76 10.69
CA ARG A 62 -9.40 21.19 11.09
C ARG A 62 -8.26 21.65 10.17
N ARG A 63 -8.47 21.62 8.85
CA ARG A 63 -7.44 22.04 7.89
C ARG A 63 -7.13 23.53 8.00
N ALA A 64 -8.14 24.36 8.24
CA ALA A 64 -7.95 25.79 8.47
C ALA A 64 -7.16 26.07 9.77
N THR A 65 -7.47 25.37 10.86
CA THR A 65 -6.70 25.45 12.11
C THR A 65 -5.24 25.06 11.87
N ILE A 66 -4.97 23.93 11.21
CA ILE A 66 -3.60 23.48 10.94
C ILE A 66 -2.85 24.47 10.04
N ALA A 67 -3.52 25.04 9.03
CA ALA A 67 -2.93 26.02 8.12
C ALA A 67 -2.38 27.25 8.87
N ILE A 68 -2.99 27.62 9.99
CA ILE A 68 -2.59 28.75 10.82
C ILE A 68 -1.57 28.30 11.88
N GLU A 69 -1.93 27.31 12.70
CA GLU A 69 -1.15 26.93 13.88
C GLU A 69 0.17 26.23 13.57
N ALA A 70 0.27 25.56 12.42
CA ALA A 70 1.44 24.76 12.05
C ALA A 70 2.18 25.33 10.82
N MET A 71 1.97 26.61 10.50
CA MET A 71 2.56 27.27 9.34
C MET A 71 4.10 27.21 9.34
N ASP A 72 4.73 27.44 10.49
CA ASP A 72 6.19 27.49 10.65
C ASP A 72 6.81 26.13 11.04
N ARG A 73 5.99 25.08 11.10
CA ARG A 73 6.43 23.76 11.54
C ARG A 73 6.96 22.95 10.37
N VAL A 74 8.25 22.62 10.43
CA VAL A 74 8.92 21.75 9.45
C VAL A 74 9.01 20.34 10.01
N ALA A 75 8.71 19.35 9.17
CA ALA A 75 8.72 17.95 9.56
C ALA A 75 9.69 17.13 8.73
N GLY A 76 10.33 16.16 9.37
CA GLY A 76 11.15 15.15 8.73
C GLY A 76 10.55 13.77 8.94
N ILE A 77 10.57 12.95 7.89
CA ILE A 77 10.00 11.61 7.88
C ILE A 77 11.09 10.61 7.51
N ASP A 78 11.32 9.64 8.39
CA ASP A 78 12.04 8.40 8.08
C ASP A 78 11.06 7.26 7.83
N VAL A 79 11.18 6.61 6.67
CA VAL A 79 10.27 5.54 6.26
C VAL A 79 11.02 4.22 6.27
N ASN A 80 10.43 3.21 6.88
CA ASN A 80 10.98 1.86 6.92
C ASN A 80 9.90 0.83 6.51
N VAL A 81 10.29 -0.44 6.38
CA VAL A 81 9.39 -1.53 5.94
C VAL A 81 8.28 -1.84 6.95
N SER A 82 8.45 -1.45 8.21
CA SER A 82 7.55 -1.82 9.32
C SER A 82 7.14 -0.66 10.22
N ASN A 83 7.76 0.52 10.05
CA ASN A 83 7.45 1.72 10.83
C ASN A 83 7.67 2.98 9.96
N ILE A 84 7.15 4.11 10.42
CA ILE A 84 7.51 5.46 9.97
C ILE A 84 7.80 6.28 11.22
N SER A 85 8.94 6.95 11.25
CA SER A 85 9.27 7.92 12.30
C SER A 85 9.13 9.33 11.75
N ILE A 86 8.52 10.24 12.50
CA ILE A 86 8.22 11.61 12.07
C ILE A 86 8.66 12.54 13.19
N ALA A 87 9.55 13.46 12.89
CA ALA A 87 9.96 14.52 13.79
C ALA A 87 9.53 15.86 13.22
N SER A 88 9.21 16.83 14.07
CA SER A 88 8.99 18.21 13.62
C SER A 88 9.36 19.22 14.69
N HIS A 89 9.62 20.45 14.26
CA HIS A 89 9.96 21.56 15.13
C HIS A 89 9.50 22.89 14.53
N GLU A 90 9.46 23.92 15.36
CA GLU A 90 9.33 25.33 14.98
C GLU A 90 10.69 25.96 15.22
N THR A 91 11.48 26.21 14.17
CA THR A 91 12.84 26.82 14.29
C THR A 91 13.77 26.10 15.30
N GLY A 92 13.75 24.77 15.34
CA GLY A 92 14.53 23.96 16.28
C GLY A 92 13.93 23.85 17.70
N ARG A 93 12.80 24.52 17.97
CA ARG A 93 12.07 24.47 19.25
C ARG A 93 10.80 23.63 19.14
N SER A 94 10.15 23.39 20.29
CA SER A 94 8.85 22.71 20.36
C SER A 94 8.84 21.37 19.60
N MET A 95 9.93 20.60 19.78
CA MET A 95 10.13 19.35 19.07
C MET A 95 9.03 18.33 19.40
N ARG A 96 8.54 17.65 18.37
CA ARG A 96 7.59 16.55 18.45
C ARG A 96 8.14 15.36 17.69
N LEU A 97 7.95 14.17 18.24
CA LEU A 97 8.35 12.90 17.62
C LEU A 97 7.17 11.93 17.69
N THR A 98 6.81 11.36 16.54
CA THR A 98 5.77 10.34 16.43
C THR A 98 6.33 9.13 15.70
N ARG A 99 5.99 7.93 16.17
CA ARG A 99 6.29 6.68 15.48
C ARG A 99 5.01 5.98 15.11
N ILE A 100 4.84 5.70 13.83
CA ILE A 100 3.73 4.91 13.31
C ILE A 100 4.24 3.50 13.07
N GLU A 101 3.65 2.54 13.76
CA GLU A 101 3.95 1.13 13.57
C GLU A 101 2.70 0.28 13.73
N ARG A 102 2.86 -1.04 13.56
CA ARG A 102 1.78 -1.98 13.83
C ARG A 102 1.82 -2.42 15.29
N ASP A 103 0.73 -2.18 16.01
CA ASP A 103 0.55 -2.70 17.35
C ASP A 103 0.43 -4.25 17.35
N GLN A 104 0.47 -4.87 18.52
CA GLN A 104 0.35 -6.34 18.63
C GLN A 104 -1.00 -6.87 18.17
N THR A 105 -2.08 -6.11 18.38
CA THR A 105 -3.43 -6.50 17.98
C THR A 105 -3.55 -6.58 16.45
N GLN A 106 -2.98 -5.62 15.74
CA GLN A 106 -2.84 -5.59 14.29
C GLN A 106 -1.96 -6.74 13.81
N LYS A 107 -0.77 -6.93 14.41
CA LYS A 107 0.12 -8.05 14.07
C LYS A 107 -0.58 -9.41 14.25
N ARG A 108 -1.34 -9.61 15.34
CA ARG A 108 -2.11 -10.83 15.61
C ARG A 108 -3.24 -11.01 14.60
N SER A 109 -3.96 -9.95 14.27
CA SER A 109 -5.05 -9.96 13.29
C SER A 109 -4.54 -10.28 11.88
N ASP A 110 -3.41 -9.70 11.47
CA ASP A 110 -2.73 -9.99 10.22
C ASP A 110 -2.34 -11.48 10.13
N ARG A 111 -1.75 -12.03 11.20
CA ARG A 111 -1.39 -13.46 11.28
C ARG A 111 -2.62 -14.36 11.13
N LYS A 112 -3.73 -14.02 11.81
CA LYS A 112 -5.01 -14.76 11.70
C LYS A 112 -5.56 -14.68 10.27
N ARG A 113 -5.59 -13.49 9.67
CA ARG A 113 -6.02 -13.27 8.27
C ARG A 113 -5.16 -14.08 7.29
N ALA A 114 -3.85 -14.01 7.43
CA ALA A 114 -2.93 -14.77 6.57
C ALA A 114 -3.13 -16.30 6.70
N ARG A 115 -3.44 -16.81 7.90
CA ARG A 115 -3.80 -18.24 8.10
C ARG A 115 -5.11 -18.59 7.40
N ARG A 116 -6.15 -17.77 7.54
CA ARG A 116 -7.45 -17.97 6.86
C ARG A 116 -7.28 -17.95 5.35
N GLU A 117 -6.52 -16.99 4.84
CA GLU A 117 -6.23 -16.84 3.41
C GLU A 117 -5.52 -18.07 2.84
N ARG A 118 -4.49 -18.59 3.53
CA ARG A 118 -3.82 -19.84 3.11
C ARG A 118 -4.77 -21.03 3.08
N ARG A 119 -5.71 -21.14 4.03
CA ARG A 119 -6.70 -22.23 4.05
C ARG A 119 -7.62 -22.14 2.84
N ARG A 120 -8.13 -20.95 2.54
CA ARG A 120 -9.00 -20.71 1.37
C ARG A 120 -8.29 -20.97 0.05
N LEU A 121 -7.05 -20.51 -0.10
CA LEU A 121 -6.26 -20.81 -1.31
C LEU A 121 -6.10 -22.32 -1.51
N ARG A 122 -5.88 -23.09 -0.43
CA ARG A 122 -5.83 -24.56 -0.50
C ARG A 122 -7.19 -25.17 -0.84
N GLU A 123 -8.28 -24.63 -0.33
CA GLU A 123 -9.64 -25.08 -0.67
C GLU A 123 -9.98 -24.85 -2.13
N LEU A 124 -9.68 -23.65 -2.65
CA LEU A 124 -9.81 -23.31 -4.05
C LEU A 124 -8.97 -24.25 -4.92
N GLU A 125 -7.72 -24.48 -4.53
CA GLU A 125 -6.84 -25.38 -5.26
C GLU A 125 -7.34 -26.83 -5.27
N ARG A 126 -7.82 -27.34 -4.13
CA ARG A 126 -8.43 -28.67 -4.05
C ARG A 126 -9.68 -28.79 -4.91
N SER A 127 -10.55 -27.78 -4.89
CA SER A 127 -11.76 -27.73 -5.72
C SER A 127 -11.41 -27.72 -7.21
N ARG A 128 -10.40 -26.95 -7.62
CA ARG A 128 -9.90 -26.92 -9.00
C ARG A 128 -9.36 -28.29 -9.43
N ARG A 129 -8.50 -28.91 -8.61
CA ARG A 129 -7.93 -30.25 -8.89
C ARG A 129 -9.00 -31.33 -8.95
N ALA A 130 -10.01 -31.27 -8.08
CA ALA A 130 -11.12 -32.22 -8.08
C ALA A 130 -11.90 -32.18 -9.41
N MET A 131 -12.09 -30.99 -9.99
CA MET A 131 -12.77 -30.84 -11.28
C MET A 131 -11.90 -31.17 -12.50
N ASN A 132 -10.58 -31.27 -12.33
CA ASN A 132 -9.61 -31.42 -13.43
C ASN A 132 -8.62 -32.56 -13.14
N ARG A 133 -9.07 -33.67 -12.54
CA ARG A 133 -8.20 -34.74 -12.04
C ARG A 133 -7.20 -35.27 -13.08
N ALA A 134 -7.64 -35.46 -14.33
CA ALA A 134 -6.80 -35.96 -15.42
C ALA A 134 -5.59 -35.07 -15.75
N GLN A 135 -5.56 -33.83 -15.26
CA GLN A 135 -4.46 -32.90 -15.50
C GLN A 135 -3.41 -32.90 -14.39
N TYR A 136 -3.61 -33.66 -13.32
CA TYR A 136 -2.71 -33.67 -12.17
C TYR A 136 -2.25 -35.10 -11.87
N GLN A 137 -0.99 -35.23 -11.51
CA GLN A 137 -0.41 -36.48 -11.06
C GLN A 137 -0.79 -36.75 -9.61
N LEU A 138 -0.74 -38.01 -9.21
CA LEU A 138 -0.76 -38.36 -7.81
C LEU A 138 0.54 -37.88 -7.16
N SER A 139 0.49 -37.52 -5.88
CA SER A 139 1.72 -37.30 -5.11
C SER A 139 2.41 -38.63 -4.83
N LYS A 140 3.74 -38.62 -4.61
CA LYS A 140 4.52 -39.82 -4.22
C LYS A 140 3.88 -40.60 -3.05
N ARG A 141 3.27 -39.88 -2.09
CA ARG A 141 2.55 -40.49 -0.95
C ARG A 141 1.25 -41.17 -1.38
N GLN A 142 0.48 -40.55 -2.28
CA GLN A 142 -0.74 -41.13 -2.84
C GLN A 142 -0.44 -42.36 -3.69
N GLU A 143 0.61 -42.33 -4.52
CA GLU A 143 1.06 -43.47 -5.32
C GLU A 143 1.53 -44.63 -4.42
N LYS A 144 2.33 -44.34 -3.38
CA LYS A 144 2.76 -45.35 -2.42
C LYS A 144 1.57 -45.99 -1.70
N ARG A 145 0.56 -45.18 -1.32
CA ARG A 145 -0.68 -45.70 -0.72
C ARG A 145 -1.49 -46.54 -1.70
N ALA A 146 -1.63 -46.10 -2.96
CA ALA A 146 -2.33 -46.84 -4.00
C ALA A 146 -1.66 -48.20 -4.25
N ARG A 147 -0.33 -48.23 -4.37
CA ARG A 147 0.46 -49.49 -4.51
C ARG A 147 0.28 -50.44 -3.33
N ARG A 148 0.36 -49.93 -2.10
CA ARG A 148 0.13 -50.74 -0.89
C ARG A 148 -1.27 -51.36 -0.86
N ARG A 149 -2.29 -50.60 -1.27
CA ARG A 149 -3.67 -51.11 -1.34
C ARG A 149 -3.83 -52.17 -2.42
N ALA A 150 -3.26 -51.94 -3.60
CA ALA A 150 -3.29 -52.91 -4.70
C ALA A 150 -2.60 -54.22 -4.30
N ALA A 151 -1.42 -54.15 -3.66
CA ALA A 151 -0.71 -55.31 -3.13
C ALA A 151 -1.52 -56.08 -2.06
N ALA A 152 -2.40 -55.39 -1.33
CA ALA A 152 -3.30 -55.99 -0.34
C ALA A 152 -4.65 -56.45 -0.94
N GLY A 153 -4.80 -56.49 -2.27
CA GLY A 153 -6.06 -56.86 -2.94
C GLY A 153 -7.21 -55.87 -2.70
N GLN A 154 -6.93 -54.68 -2.15
CA GLN A 154 -7.96 -53.70 -1.82
C GLN A 154 -8.31 -52.84 -3.03
N ARG A 155 -9.60 -52.52 -3.18
CA ARG A 155 -10.09 -51.61 -4.22
C ARG A 155 -9.40 -50.24 -4.17
N SER A 156 -9.15 -49.67 -5.34
CA SER A 156 -8.62 -48.31 -5.50
C SER A 156 -9.59 -47.30 -4.90
N VAL A 157 -9.06 -46.35 -4.11
CA VAL A 157 -9.85 -45.25 -3.55
C VAL A 157 -9.67 -44.05 -4.45
N GLU A 158 -10.79 -43.46 -4.87
CA GLU A 158 -10.74 -42.23 -5.64
C GLU A 158 -10.27 -41.07 -4.76
N VAL A 159 -9.20 -40.40 -5.17
CA VAL A 159 -8.57 -39.31 -4.41
C VAL A 159 -8.38 -38.07 -5.29
N ILE A 160 -8.42 -36.89 -4.69
CA ILE A 160 -8.03 -35.65 -5.39
C ILE A 160 -6.50 -35.67 -5.57
N PRO A 161 -5.96 -35.60 -6.81
CA PRO A 161 -4.52 -35.66 -7.02
C PRO A 161 -3.80 -34.47 -6.38
N MET A 162 -2.79 -34.74 -5.56
CA MET A 162 -1.99 -33.73 -4.86
C MET A 162 -0.59 -33.53 -5.47
N GLY A 163 -0.28 -34.22 -6.56
CA GLY A 163 0.98 -34.08 -7.29
C GLY A 163 1.04 -32.84 -8.16
N PRO A 164 2.13 -32.68 -8.94
CA PRO A 164 2.25 -31.61 -9.92
C PRO A 164 1.22 -31.76 -11.04
N ARG A 165 0.99 -30.66 -11.77
CA ARG A 165 0.19 -30.67 -12.99
C ARG A 165 0.98 -31.36 -14.10
N ASN A 166 0.30 -32.08 -14.98
CA ASN A 166 0.92 -32.65 -16.18
C ASN A 166 1.47 -31.51 -17.06
N ALA A 167 2.76 -31.59 -17.36
CA ALA A 167 3.50 -30.60 -18.11
C ALA A 167 4.40 -31.28 -19.13
N ARG A 168 4.76 -30.55 -20.19
CA ARG A 168 5.79 -30.95 -21.14
C ARG A 168 7.17 -30.92 -20.46
N THR A 169 8.18 -31.43 -21.16
CA THR A 169 9.58 -31.43 -20.70
C THR A 169 10.14 -30.04 -20.41
N ASP A 170 9.62 -29.00 -21.07
CA ASP A 170 9.96 -27.59 -20.82
C ASP A 170 9.26 -26.98 -19.58
N GLY A 171 8.47 -27.76 -18.84
CA GLY A 171 7.73 -27.33 -17.66
C GLY A 171 6.42 -26.59 -17.96
N VAL A 172 6.05 -26.42 -19.24
CA VAL A 172 4.78 -25.79 -19.62
C VAL A 172 3.62 -26.77 -19.42
N PRO A 173 2.55 -26.38 -18.70
CA PRO A 173 1.38 -27.24 -18.51
C PRO A 173 0.77 -27.72 -19.85
N LEU A 174 0.46 -29.01 -19.96
CA LEU A 174 -0.19 -29.58 -21.16
C LEU A 174 -1.54 -28.90 -21.46
N GLN A 175 -2.22 -28.46 -20.41
CA GLN A 175 -3.39 -27.60 -20.50
C GLN A 175 -3.16 -26.34 -19.66
N SER A 176 -3.47 -25.18 -20.23
CA SER A 176 -3.47 -23.89 -19.52
C SER A 176 -4.59 -23.80 -18.48
N TYR A 177 -4.34 -23.16 -17.33
CA TYR A 177 -5.31 -23.00 -16.24
C TYR A 177 -6.64 -22.33 -16.64
N ARG A 178 -6.63 -21.41 -17.61
CA ARG A 178 -7.85 -20.75 -18.11
C ARG A 178 -8.87 -21.71 -18.75
N ARG A 179 -8.45 -22.92 -19.14
CA ARG A 179 -9.31 -23.96 -19.71
C ARG A 179 -9.81 -24.94 -18.64
N ASP A 180 -9.46 -24.74 -17.38
CA ASP A 180 -9.90 -25.62 -16.29
C ASP A 180 -11.42 -25.55 -16.13
N ARG A 181 -12.04 -26.71 -15.93
CA ARG A 181 -13.43 -26.77 -15.50
C ARG A 181 -13.50 -26.32 -14.04
N LEU A 182 -14.24 -25.26 -13.76
CA LEU A 182 -14.37 -24.68 -12.42
C LEU A 182 -15.75 -24.98 -11.85
N SER A 183 -15.80 -25.51 -10.62
CA SER A 183 -17.06 -25.75 -9.90
C SER A 183 -17.73 -24.43 -9.51
N ALA A 184 -19.05 -24.45 -9.28
CA ALA A 184 -19.76 -23.29 -8.74
C ALA A 184 -19.17 -22.85 -7.39
N SER A 185 -18.81 -23.80 -6.53
CA SER A 185 -18.13 -23.55 -5.26
C SER A 185 -16.80 -22.80 -5.43
N PHE A 186 -15.96 -23.21 -6.40
CA PHE A 186 -14.71 -22.50 -6.71
C PHE A 186 -14.96 -21.04 -7.09
N ARG A 187 -15.91 -20.80 -8.01
CA ARG A 187 -16.25 -19.44 -8.47
C ARG A 187 -16.76 -18.57 -7.31
N ARG A 188 -17.62 -19.13 -6.44
CA ARG A 188 -18.08 -18.45 -5.23
C ARG A 188 -16.95 -18.10 -4.28
N GLY A 189 -16.06 -19.06 -4.00
CA GLY A 189 -14.91 -18.84 -3.14
C GLY A 189 -13.95 -17.77 -3.67
N ARG A 190 -13.71 -17.75 -4.99
CA ARG A 190 -12.90 -16.70 -5.64
C ARG A 190 -13.54 -15.33 -5.55
N ALA A 191 -14.85 -15.22 -5.81
CA ALA A 191 -15.57 -13.95 -5.69
C ALA A 191 -15.54 -13.43 -4.24
N ALA A 192 -15.74 -14.30 -3.24
CA ALA A 192 -15.64 -13.93 -1.83
C ALA A 192 -14.23 -13.45 -1.45
N GLN A 193 -13.19 -14.13 -1.93
CA GLN A 193 -11.79 -13.72 -1.71
C GLN A 193 -11.49 -12.36 -2.32
N ALA A 194 -11.98 -12.09 -3.54
CA ALA A 194 -11.82 -10.79 -4.19
C ALA A 194 -12.53 -9.67 -3.43
N ALA A 195 -13.76 -9.91 -2.96
CA ALA A 195 -14.52 -8.95 -2.17
C ALA A 195 -13.83 -8.63 -0.83
N GLU A 196 -13.31 -9.65 -0.13
CA GLU A 196 -12.56 -9.45 1.12
C GLU A 196 -11.26 -8.68 0.89
N ALA A 197 -10.52 -8.98 -0.18
CA ALA A 197 -9.31 -8.24 -0.54
C ALA A 197 -9.60 -6.77 -0.86
N ALA A 198 -10.70 -6.49 -1.56
CA ALA A 198 -11.15 -5.13 -1.84
C ALA A 198 -11.53 -4.38 -0.55
N SER A 199 -12.32 -5.02 0.33
CA SER A 199 -12.69 -4.46 1.64
C SER A 199 -11.46 -4.18 2.52
N ALA A 200 -10.51 -5.11 2.58
CA ALA A 200 -9.26 -4.92 3.33
C ALA A 200 -8.42 -3.76 2.77
N THR A 201 -8.36 -3.62 1.44
CA THR A 201 -7.67 -2.51 0.77
C THR A 201 -8.35 -1.17 1.10
N GLN A 202 -9.68 -1.13 1.11
CA GLN A 202 -10.44 0.06 1.47
C GLN A 202 -10.20 0.47 2.93
N ALA A 203 -10.30 -0.48 3.86
CA ALA A 203 -10.01 -0.24 5.28
C ALA A 203 -8.57 0.27 5.51
N ALA A 204 -7.59 -0.26 4.76
CA ALA A 204 -6.21 0.22 4.83
C ALA A 204 -6.08 1.68 4.34
N ARG A 205 -6.79 2.05 3.27
CA ARG A 205 -6.83 3.44 2.77
C ARG A 205 -7.48 4.38 3.77
N ASP A 206 -8.57 3.96 4.39
CA ASP A 206 -9.27 4.79 5.37
C ASP A 206 -8.42 5.01 6.61
N ARG A 207 -7.78 3.95 7.13
CA ARG A 207 -6.75 4.09 8.19
C ARG A 207 -5.65 5.05 7.77
N ALA A 208 -5.12 4.92 6.55
CA ALA A 208 -4.05 5.79 6.09
C ALA A 208 -4.47 7.26 6.02
N ARG A 209 -5.73 7.56 5.68
CA ARG A 209 -6.27 8.93 5.71
C ARG A 209 -6.38 9.47 7.15
N THR A 210 -6.88 8.66 8.08
CA THR A 210 -6.96 9.05 9.50
C THR A 210 -5.57 9.36 10.06
N VAL A 211 -4.62 8.44 9.86
CA VAL A 211 -3.24 8.62 10.29
C VAL A 211 -2.60 9.85 9.62
N ALA A 212 -2.85 10.08 8.33
CA ALA A 212 -2.35 11.26 7.63
C ALA A 212 -2.89 12.57 8.24
N ALA A 213 -4.18 12.62 8.58
CA ALA A 213 -4.77 13.78 9.24
C ALA A 213 -4.15 14.07 10.61
N GLU A 214 -3.93 13.03 11.42
CA GLU A 214 -3.26 13.15 12.72
C GLU A 214 -1.80 13.59 12.58
N VAL A 215 -1.07 13.01 11.63
CA VAL A 215 0.32 13.38 11.33
C VAL A 215 0.42 14.83 10.92
N VAL A 216 -0.40 15.27 9.96
CA VAL A 216 -0.36 16.65 9.46
C VAL A 216 -0.83 17.63 10.54
N GLY A 217 -1.80 17.25 11.37
CA GLY A 217 -2.19 18.07 12.53
C GLY A 217 -1.10 18.20 13.59
N THR A 218 -0.33 17.14 13.82
CA THR A 218 0.72 17.14 14.84
C THR A 218 2.02 17.79 14.34
N HIS A 219 2.39 17.52 13.09
CA HIS A 219 3.70 17.84 12.54
C HIS A 219 3.69 18.95 11.49
N GLY A 220 2.52 19.49 11.13
CA GLY A 220 2.40 20.51 10.11
C GLY A 220 2.39 19.94 8.69
N TYR A 221 2.36 20.84 7.72
CA TYR A 221 2.18 20.53 6.30
C TYR A 221 3.44 20.81 5.46
N GLN A 222 4.61 20.91 6.09
CA GLN A 222 5.90 21.01 5.40
C GLN A 222 6.81 19.77 5.64
N PRO A 223 6.37 18.53 5.31
CA PRO A 223 7.18 17.36 5.53
C PRO A 223 8.21 17.11 4.44
N ILE A 224 9.39 16.67 4.86
CA ILE A 224 10.51 16.22 4.04
C ILE A 224 10.73 14.73 4.33
N VAL A 225 10.91 13.93 3.29
CA VAL A 225 11.18 12.49 3.39
C VAL A 225 12.34 12.10 2.49
N GLU A 226 13.11 11.10 2.89
CA GLU A 226 14.12 10.52 1.99
C GLU A 226 13.47 9.93 0.72
N ASP A 227 14.18 10.10 -0.40
CA ASP A 227 13.82 9.52 -1.68
C ASP A 227 14.20 8.03 -1.75
N CYS A 228 13.46 7.23 -0.98
CA CYS A 228 13.64 5.80 -0.88
C CYS A 228 12.76 5.03 -1.88
N SER A 229 13.34 4.02 -2.54
CA SER A 229 12.59 3.17 -3.48
C SER A 229 11.76 2.10 -2.75
N ILE A 230 10.51 2.43 -2.43
CA ILE A 230 9.52 1.49 -1.87
C ILE A 230 9.30 0.29 -2.83
N ALA A 231 9.43 0.52 -4.14
CA ALA A 231 9.39 -0.54 -5.14
C ALA A 231 10.55 -1.53 -4.97
N ALA A 232 11.78 -1.04 -4.71
CA ALA A 232 12.91 -1.92 -4.41
C ALA A 232 12.67 -2.71 -3.12
N TRP A 233 12.13 -2.06 -2.07
CA TRP A 233 11.78 -2.75 -0.82
C TRP A 233 10.71 -3.82 -1.01
N SER A 234 9.74 -3.58 -1.88
CA SER A 234 8.69 -4.56 -2.20
C SER A 234 9.26 -5.84 -2.82
N ARG A 235 10.39 -5.77 -3.54
CA ARG A 235 11.06 -6.95 -4.10
C ARG A 235 11.75 -7.79 -3.03
N SER A 236 12.40 -7.14 -2.06
CA SER A 236 13.14 -7.83 -0.99
C SER A 236 12.26 -8.24 0.19
N TRP A 237 11.23 -7.44 0.51
CA TRP A 237 10.43 -7.55 1.74
C TRP A 237 8.92 -7.46 1.46
N GLY A 238 8.46 -7.88 0.28
CA GLY A 238 7.09 -7.65 -0.18
C GLY A 238 5.98 -8.03 0.80
N ARG A 239 6.16 -9.08 1.62
CA ARG A 239 5.18 -9.42 2.67
C ARG A 239 5.12 -8.40 3.80
N ALA A 240 6.25 -7.91 4.28
CA ALA A 240 6.31 -6.90 5.33
C ALA A 240 5.80 -5.54 4.81
N VAL A 241 6.25 -5.16 3.62
CA VAL A 241 5.82 -3.93 2.94
C VAL A 241 4.32 -3.96 2.64
N ALA A 242 3.76 -5.08 2.19
CA ALA A 242 2.32 -5.21 1.97
C ALA A 242 1.50 -5.15 3.28
N ALA A 243 2.06 -5.64 4.39
CA ALA A 243 1.36 -5.65 5.67
C ALA A 243 1.33 -4.27 6.34
N PHE A 244 2.41 -3.49 6.24
CA PHE A 244 2.48 -2.13 6.80
C PHE A 244 2.02 -1.05 5.82
N ALA A 245 2.22 -1.27 4.52
CA ALA A 245 1.86 -0.38 3.41
C ALA A 245 2.44 1.06 3.52
N PRO A 246 3.76 1.23 3.71
CA PRO A 246 4.36 2.57 3.89
C PRO A 246 4.08 3.51 2.71
N GLY A 247 4.05 3.00 1.47
CA GLY A 247 3.72 3.80 0.29
C GLY A 247 2.29 4.36 0.30
N MET A 248 1.34 3.62 0.87
CA MET A 248 -0.04 4.08 1.04
C MET A 248 -0.13 5.19 2.09
N LEU A 249 0.61 5.07 3.20
CA LEU A 249 0.70 6.10 4.24
C LEU A 249 1.31 7.40 3.70
N ILE A 250 2.46 7.32 3.03
CA ILE A 250 3.11 8.50 2.46
C ILE A 250 2.25 9.18 1.39
N THR A 251 1.53 8.40 0.58
CA THR A 251 0.56 8.96 -0.39
C THR A 251 -0.61 9.66 0.31
N ALA A 252 -1.09 9.13 1.43
CA ALA A 252 -2.15 9.76 2.20
C ALA A 252 -1.68 11.06 2.88
N ILE A 253 -0.46 11.05 3.45
CA ILE A 253 0.19 12.25 4.03
C ILE A 253 0.34 13.32 2.95
N ASP A 254 0.88 12.99 1.77
CA ASP A 254 1.03 13.96 0.67
C ASP A 254 -0.31 14.59 0.24
N ARG A 255 -1.38 13.80 0.21
CA ARG A 255 -2.73 14.31 -0.11
C ARG A 255 -3.26 15.26 0.96
N GLU A 256 -3.08 14.95 2.23
CA GLU A 256 -3.54 15.83 3.31
C GLU A 256 -2.71 17.11 3.39
N VAL A 257 -1.38 17.01 3.21
CA VAL A 257 -0.47 18.16 3.08
C VAL A 257 -0.93 19.11 1.99
N ARG A 258 -1.21 18.60 0.79
CA ARG A 258 -1.72 19.41 -0.34
C ARG A 258 -3.03 20.10 0.00
N ALA A 259 -3.91 19.40 0.71
CA ALA A 259 -5.21 19.96 1.07
C ALA A 259 -5.09 21.08 2.10
N VAL A 260 -4.22 20.94 3.11
CA VAL A 260 -3.95 22.00 4.10
C VAL A 260 -3.23 23.18 3.43
N ALA A 261 -2.21 22.92 2.61
CA ALA A 261 -1.48 23.97 1.92
C ALA A 261 -2.39 24.81 0.99
N ALA A 262 -3.34 24.16 0.30
CA ALA A 262 -4.33 24.86 -0.51
C ALA A 262 -5.23 25.79 0.34
N VAL A 263 -5.61 25.37 1.55
CA VAL A 263 -6.34 26.24 2.50
C VAL A 263 -5.47 27.40 2.97
N ALA A 264 -4.17 27.18 3.17
CA ALA A 264 -3.20 28.20 3.52
C ALA A 264 -2.82 29.15 2.34
N GLY A 265 -3.37 28.93 1.13
CA GLY A 265 -2.98 29.70 -0.06
C GLY A 265 -1.56 29.42 -0.55
N THR A 266 -0.96 28.29 -0.17
CA THR A 266 0.41 27.89 -0.55
C THR A 266 0.43 26.64 -1.42
N THR A 267 1.57 26.38 -2.05
CA THR A 267 1.80 25.10 -2.74
C THR A 267 2.57 24.16 -1.81
N GLY A 268 1.89 23.14 -1.29
CA GLY A 268 2.48 22.15 -0.39
C GLY A 268 2.47 20.75 -0.99
N ARG A 269 3.53 19.99 -0.73
CA ARG A 269 3.64 18.55 -0.99
C ARG A 269 4.70 17.97 -0.08
N VAL A 270 4.71 16.65 0.08
CA VAL A 270 5.83 15.94 0.70
C VAL A 270 7.07 16.13 -0.17
N GLN A 271 8.08 16.82 0.36
CA GLN A 271 9.35 17.06 -0.32
C GLN A 271 10.26 15.83 -0.23
N ARG A 272 11.04 15.59 -1.29
CA ARG A 272 11.92 14.42 -1.40
C ARG A 272 13.36 14.85 -1.32
N ALA A 273 14.13 14.26 -0.41
CA ALA A 273 15.57 14.50 -0.27
C ALA A 273 16.37 13.29 -0.74
N ALA A 274 17.42 13.50 -1.53
CA ALA A 274 18.24 12.40 -2.04
C ALA A 274 19.01 11.72 -0.90
N THR A 275 18.88 10.40 -0.80
CA THR A 275 19.54 9.57 0.24
C THR A 275 21.08 9.66 0.21
N ARG A 276 21.67 9.91 -0.98
CA ARG A 276 23.13 9.99 -1.13
C ARG A 276 23.74 11.27 -0.56
N THR A 277 23.05 12.40 -0.68
CA THR A 277 23.59 13.70 -0.27
C THR A 277 23.38 13.92 1.23
N THR A 278 22.26 13.46 1.77
CA THR A 278 21.90 13.69 3.17
C THR A 278 22.42 12.60 4.11
N ALA A 279 22.43 11.33 3.67
CA ALA A 279 22.89 10.17 4.44
C ALA A 279 22.33 10.13 5.88
N LEU A 280 21.03 10.40 6.06
CA LEU A 280 20.43 10.72 7.37
C LEU A 280 20.62 9.62 8.41
N SER A 281 20.55 8.36 8.00
CA SER A 281 20.77 7.21 8.90
C SER A 281 22.21 7.11 9.45
N GLN A 282 23.18 7.74 8.78
CA GLN A 282 24.59 7.71 9.15
C GLN A 282 25.05 8.96 9.89
N HIS A 283 24.37 10.10 9.72
CA HIS A 283 24.75 11.35 10.37
C HIS A 283 24.11 11.52 11.75
N CYS A 284 24.67 12.44 12.52
CA CYS A 284 24.17 12.90 13.82
C CYS A 284 23.81 14.38 13.68
N PRO A 285 22.85 14.91 14.48
CA PRO A 285 22.55 16.34 14.53
C PRO A 285 23.77 17.26 14.70
N CYS A 286 24.80 16.83 15.43
CA CYS A 286 26.08 17.57 15.56
C CYS A 286 27.02 17.49 14.32
N GLY A 287 26.53 17.03 13.17
CA GLY A 287 27.34 16.86 11.94
C GLY A 287 28.23 15.62 11.88
N ARG A 288 28.51 14.94 13.02
CA ARG A 288 29.38 13.75 13.01
C ARG A 288 28.76 12.59 12.24
N ARG A 289 29.48 12.08 11.24
CA ARG A 289 29.16 10.80 10.58
C ARG A 289 29.55 9.60 11.45
N VAL A 290 28.61 8.69 11.61
CA VAL A 290 28.74 7.42 12.33
C VAL A 290 28.31 6.31 11.39
N ALA A 291 29.29 5.53 10.93
CA ALA A 291 29.03 4.38 10.07
C ALA A 291 28.14 3.36 10.79
N LYS A 292 27.08 2.91 10.12
CA LYS A 292 26.10 1.96 10.65
C LYS A 292 25.73 0.96 9.57
N ARG A 293 25.51 -0.29 9.98
CA ARG A 293 24.87 -1.33 9.17
C ARG A 293 23.36 -1.16 9.23
N LEU A 294 22.66 -1.75 8.26
CA LEU A 294 21.20 -1.73 8.25
C LEU A 294 20.57 -2.35 9.52
N ALA A 295 21.26 -3.32 10.12
CA ALA A 295 20.87 -3.99 11.36
C ALA A 295 21.02 -3.11 12.61
N ASP A 296 21.85 -2.07 12.57
CA ASP A 296 22.09 -1.19 13.71
C ASP A 296 20.90 -0.24 13.85
N ARG A 297 20.04 -0.49 14.85
CA ARG A 297 18.80 0.29 15.10
C ARG A 297 18.97 1.37 16.16
N THR A 298 20.10 1.37 16.86
CA THR A 298 20.44 2.41 17.83
C THR A 298 21.54 3.27 17.27
N HIS A 299 21.33 4.58 17.29
CA HIS A 299 22.38 5.56 17.04
C HIS A 299 23.08 5.86 18.36
N VAL A 300 24.42 5.89 18.33
CA VAL A 300 25.27 6.37 19.42
C VAL A 300 26.34 7.26 18.81
N CYS A 301 26.31 8.55 19.10
CA CYS A 301 27.29 9.49 18.59
C CYS A 301 28.52 9.56 19.53
N PRO A 302 29.75 9.30 19.04
CA PRO A 302 30.95 9.41 19.88
C PRO A 302 31.32 10.86 20.21
N SER A 303 30.89 11.83 19.39
CA SER A 303 31.19 13.25 19.56
C SER A 303 30.28 13.89 20.61
N CYS A 304 28.98 14.02 20.31
CA CYS A 304 28.04 14.71 21.18
C CYS A 304 27.29 13.77 22.15
N ARG A 305 27.62 12.47 22.19
CA ARG A 305 27.00 11.47 23.09
C ARG A 305 25.49 11.29 22.92
N LEU A 306 24.89 11.79 21.84
CA LEU A 306 23.48 11.54 21.54
C LEU A 306 23.26 10.04 21.33
N ARG A 307 22.23 9.50 22.00
CA ARG A 307 21.80 8.11 21.89
C ARG A 307 20.29 8.06 21.64
N GLY A 308 19.87 7.21 20.72
CA GLY A 308 18.45 7.09 20.35
C GLY A 308 18.17 6.02 19.30
N ASP A 309 16.88 5.81 19.00
CA ASP A 309 16.47 5.02 17.83
C ASP A 309 16.98 5.70 16.55
N ARG A 310 17.55 4.91 15.64
CA ARG A 310 18.17 5.42 14.41
C ARG A 310 17.14 6.05 13.48
N ASP A 311 15.97 5.43 13.35
CA ASP A 311 14.90 5.88 12.46
C ASP A 311 14.34 7.22 13.02
N ALA A 312 14.23 7.36 14.34
CA ALA A 312 13.89 8.64 14.99
C ALA A 312 14.92 9.76 14.73
N ILE A 313 16.22 9.47 14.86
CA ILE A 313 17.27 10.47 14.58
C ILE A 313 17.31 10.84 13.10
N ALA A 314 17.10 9.88 12.19
CA ALA A 314 16.99 10.17 10.77
C ALA A 314 15.80 11.09 10.47
N ALA A 315 14.64 10.87 11.11
CA ALA A 315 13.49 11.75 11.00
C ALA A 315 13.78 13.17 11.55
N VAL A 316 14.48 13.28 12.68
CA VAL A 316 14.94 14.59 13.20
C VAL A 316 15.86 15.28 12.19
N LEU A 317 16.88 14.60 11.66
CA LEU A 317 17.76 15.21 10.67
C LEU A 317 17.02 15.62 9.40
N ALA A 318 15.99 14.87 9.00
CA ALA A 318 15.15 15.23 7.86
C ALA A 318 14.41 16.56 8.07
N SER A 319 14.05 16.94 9.31
CA SER A 319 13.37 18.21 9.56
C SER A 319 14.28 19.44 9.47
N PHE A 320 15.60 19.23 9.51
CA PHE A 320 16.62 20.27 9.29
C PHE A 320 17.16 20.27 7.85
N ILE A 321 16.49 19.60 6.91
CA ILE A 321 16.89 19.67 5.52
C ILE A 321 16.50 21.01 4.92
N VAL A 322 17.45 21.63 4.24
CA VAL A 322 17.23 22.77 3.36
C VAL A 322 17.54 22.37 1.92
N PHE A 323 16.84 22.99 0.97
CA PHE A 323 17.00 22.74 -0.47
C PHE A 323 17.61 23.98 -1.12
N ASP A 324 18.73 23.83 -1.84
CA ASP A 324 19.22 24.91 -2.70
C ASP A 324 18.27 25.18 -3.86
N LYS A 325 17.61 24.12 -4.36
CA LYS A 325 16.66 24.19 -5.46
C LYS A 325 15.37 23.47 -5.05
N PRO A 326 14.31 24.21 -4.70
CA PRO A 326 13.05 23.61 -4.29
C PRO A 326 12.54 22.57 -5.29
N GLY A 327 12.27 21.36 -4.80
CA GLY A 327 11.77 20.26 -5.61
C GLY A 327 12.83 19.42 -6.33
N GLU A 328 14.12 19.77 -6.23
CA GLU A 328 15.23 18.95 -6.73
C GLU A 328 15.84 18.13 -5.57
N PRO A 329 15.64 16.79 -5.52
CA PRO A 329 16.10 16.00 -4.38
C PRO A 329 17.61 16.02 -4.14
N SER A 330 18.42 16.16 -5.20
CA SER A 330 19.88 16.25 -5.13
C SER A 330 20.39 17.54 -4.48
N SER A 331 19.55 18.58 -4.40
CA SER A 331 19.91 19.87 -3.78
C SER A 331 19.71 19.89 -2.26
N ALA A 332 19.22 18.78 -1.69
CA ALA A 332 18.99 18.65 -0.26
C ALA A 332 20.31 18.55 0.51
N ARG A 333 20.48 19.42 1.50
CA ARG A 333 21.52 19.36 2.54
C ARG A 333 20.90 19.48 3.92
N VAL A 334 21.59 18.96 4.93
CA VAL A 334 21.19 19.15 6.33
C VAL A 334 21.84 20.44 6.84
N ASP A 335 21.04 21.30 7.48
CA ASP A 335 21.54 22.42 8.27
C ASP A 335 21.99 21.91 9.65
N TYR A 336 23.28 21.57 9.74
CA TYR A 336 23.85 21.05 10.98
C TYR A 336 23.99 22.11 12.07
N ASP A 337 24.12 23.39 11.71
CA ASP A 337 24.24 24.46 12.69
C ASP A 337 22.91 24.64 13.42
N ALA A 338 21.79 24.66 12.67
CA ALA A 338 20.45 24.67 13.25
C ALA A 338 20.15 23.40 14.05
N ALA A 339 20.56 22.23 13.55
CA ALA A 339 20.36 20.96 14.24
C ALA A 339 21.18 20.86 15.55
N ASP A 340 22.40 21.41 15.57
CA ASP A 340 23.26 21.44 16.75
C ASP A 340 22.74 22.44 17.80
N GLN A 341 22.25 23.60 17.37
CA GLN A 341 21.56 24.55 18.25
C GLN A 341 20.32 23.93 18.92
N ALA A 342 19.61 23.05 18.21
CA ALA A 342 18.45 22.33 18.71
C ALA A 342 18.80 21.06 19.53
N LEU A 343 20.08 20.75 19.75
CA LEU A 343 20.52 19.46 20.30
C LEU A 343 19.92 19.14 21.69
N ALA A 344 19.68 20.16 22.52
CA ALA A 344 19.04 19.97 23.83
C ALA A 344 17.59 19.45 23.69
N GLU A 345 16.79 20.07 22.81
CA GLU A 345 15.43 19.63 22.51
C GLU A 345 15.42 18.25 21.83
N ILE A 346 16.35 18.02 20.90
CA ILE A 346 16.51 16.71 20.26
C ILE A 346 16.77 15.63 21.30
N ARG A 347 17.70 15.87 22.25
CA ARG A 347 18.00 14.93 23.33
C ARG A 347 16.75 14.64 24.18
N ARG A 348 15.94 15.66 24.46
CA ARG A 348 14.69 15.51 25.22
C ARG A 348 13.74 14.55 24.51
N VAL A 349 13.42 14.80 23.24
CA VAL A 349 12.45 13.99 22.49
C VAL A 349 12.99 12.64 22.03
N VAL A 350 14.31 12.44 21.96
CA VAL A 350 14.88 11.15 21.54
C VAL A 350 15.15 10.22 22.74
N ARG A 351 15.33 10.76 23.95
CA ARG A 351 15.47 9.94 25.18
C ARG A 351 14.15 9.42 25.70
N ASP A 352 13.09 10.22 25.55
CA ASP A 352 11.73 9.86 25.88
C ASP A 352 10.87 9.96 24.61
N PRO A 353 11.00 8.99 23.68
CA PRO A 353 10.51 9.15 22.32
C PRO A 353 8.98 9.14 22.18
N TYR A 354 8.25 8.94 23.28
CA TYR A 354 6.89 8.44 23.21
C TYR A 354 5.95 9.05 24.26
N SER A 355 5.67 10.35 24.14
CA SER A 355 4.40 10.92 24.61
C SER A 355 3.35 10.80 23.49
N GLY A 356 3.00 9.57 23.08
CA GLY A 356 2.07 9.31 21.98
C GLY A 356 2.14 7.89 21.43
N TRP A 357 1.01 7.17 21.54
CA TRP A 357 0.73 5.80 21.06
C TRP A 357 1.95 4.88 20.84
N GLN A 358 2.44 4.33 21.94
CA GLN A 358 3.18 3.08 21.96
C GLN A 358 2.31 1.95 22.50
N ASP A 359 2.30 0.83 21.78
CA ASP A 359 2.07 -0.47 22.39
C ASP A 359 2.84 -1.56 21.62
N THR A 360 4.17 -1.53 21.74
CA THR A 360 5.11 -2.66 22.01
C THR A 360 6.47 -2.58 21.33
N LEU A 361 7.46 -3.11 22.07
CA LEU A 361 8.84 -3.42 21.70
C LEU A 361 9.06 -3.85 20.23
N SER A 362 10.06 -3.20 19.62
CA SER A 362 10.58 -3.50 18.29
C SER A 362 11.42 -4.78 18.30
N GLU A 363 10.76 -5.94 18.26
CA GLU A 363 11.32 -7.16 17.68
C GLU A 363 10.69 -7.39 16.30
N SER A 364 11.33 -6.94 15.23
CA SER A 364 10.89 -7.25 13.87
C SER A 364 11.99 -7.08 12.82
N THR A 365 12.88 -8.06 12.76
CA THR A 365 13.41 -8.53 11.46
C THR A 365 13.41 -10.06 11.30
N ASP A 366 12.89 -10.81 12.27
CA ASP A 366 12.84 -12.29 12.23
C ASP A 366 11.79 -12.90 11.29
N LEU A 367 11.19 -12.10 10.41
CA LEU A 367 10.62 -12.66 9.18
C LEU A 367 11.75 -12.96 8.20
N SER A 368 12.67 -13.82 8.65
CA SER A 368 13.73 -14.39 7.82
C SER A 368 13.09 -15.16 6.66
N ALA A 369 13.76 -15.10 5.52
CA ALA A 369 13.39 -15.75 4.26
C ALA A 369 13.45 -17.29 4.31
N ARG A 370 13.47 -17.92 5.48
CA ARG A 370 13.56 -19.38 5.66
C ARG A 370 12.22 -19.97 6.07
N ASP A 371 11.29 -20.03 5.13
CA ASP A 371 10.17 -20.98 5.20
C ASP A 371 9.66 -21.29 3.78
N GLY A 372 10.63 -21.56 2.90
CA GLY A 372 10.46 -21.99 1.52
C GLY A 372 11.24 -23.27 1.26
N SER A 373 10.98 -24.33 2.04
CA SER A 373 11.54 -25.65 1.77
C SER A 373 10.85 -26.28 0.55
N PHE A 374 11.33 -25.91 -0.64
CA PHE A 374 11.38 -26.81 -1.79
C PHE A 374 12.86 -27.04 -2.09
N ILE A 375 13.35 -28.21 -1.70
CA ILE A 375 14.68 -28.70 -2.05
C ILE A 375 14.63 -29.02 -3.55
N ALA A 376 15.14 -28.12 -4.39
CA ALA A 376 15.61 -28.48 -5.71
C ALA A 376 17.08 -28.88 -5.58
N TRP A 377 17.39 -30.11 -6.02
CA TRP A 377 18.73 -30.68 -5.97
C TRP A 377 19.69 -29.86 -6.84
N TRP A 378 20.88 -29.61 -6.31
CA TRP A 378 22.01 -29.08 -7.07
C TRP A 378 22.55 -30.18 -7.98
N THR A 379 22.68 -29.88 -9.27
CA THR A 379 23.57 -30.60 -10.17
C THR A 379 24.48 -29.59 -10.86
N SER A 380 25.76 -29.93 -10.91
CA SER A 380 26.91 -29.13 -11.27
C SER A 380 26.83 -28.44 -12.63
N THR A 381 27.42 -27.25 -12.69
CA THR A 381 27.76 -26.49 -13.91
C THR A 381 28.75 -27.26 -14.79
N PRO A 382 28.67 -27.04 -16.11
CA PRO A 382 29.85 -26.57 -16.83
C PRO A 382 29.59 -25.27 -17.62
N ASP A 383 30.68 -24.75 -18.19
CA ASP A 383 31.00 -23.35 -18.41
C ASP A 383 30.21 -22.52 -19.44
N ALA A 384 30.37 -21.22 -19.22
CA ALA A 384 29.92 -20.00 -19.88
C ALA A 384 29.62 -20.04 -21.39
N VAL A 385 28.35 -19.75 -21.72
CA VAL A 385 27.99 -18.93 -22.89
C VAL A 385 27.05 -17.82 -22.42
N ALA A 386 27.45 -16.58 -22.65
CA ALA A 386 26.73 -15.38 -22.25
C ALA A 386 25.40 -15.26 -23.00
N VAL A 387 24.29 -15.49 -22.28
CA VAL A 387 22.95 -15.08 -22.71
C VAL A 387 22.26 -14.41 -21.53
N ALA A 388 21.86 -13.15 -21.74
CA ALA A 388 21.15 -12.33 -20.76
C ALA A 388 19.88 -13.03 -20.24
N ARG A 389 19.97 -13.65 -19.06
CA ARG A 389 18.81 -14.21 -18.36
C ARG A 389 18.29 -13.20 -17.34
N ARG A 390 17.09 -12.68 -17.59
CA ARG A 390 16.24 -12.01 -16.60
C ARG A 390 15.84 -13.02 -15.53
N THR A 391 16.47 -12.99 -14.37
CA THR A 391 16.01 -13.71 -13.18
C THR A 391 14.95 -12.88 -12.47
N VAL A 392 13.69 -13.16 -12.81
CA VAL A 392 12.50 -12.65 -12.13
C VAL A 392 12.44 -13.27 -10.74
N GLY A 393 12.48 -12.43 -9.71
CA GLY A 393 12.34 -12.85 -8.32
C GLY A 393 11.02 -13.58 -8.07
N THR A 394 11.09 -14.61 -7.22
CA THR A 394 9.98 -15.41 -6.72
C THR A 394 9.03 -14.56 -5.86
N ALA A 395 8.06 -13.92 -6.52
CA ALA A 395 6.75 -13.69 -5.92
C ALA A 395 6.03 -15.04 -5.81
N VAL A 396 5.21 -15.24 -4.77
CA VAL A 396 4.14 -16.23 -4.86
C VAL A 396 3.19 -15.69 -5.92
N CYS A 397 3.39 -16.09 -7.17
CA CYS A 397 2.57 -15.65 -8.29
C CYS A 397 1.09 -15.91 -7.94
N PRO A 398 0.22 -14.89 -7.96
CA PRO A 398 -1.09 -15.11 -8.54
C PRO A 398 -0.81 -15.64 -9.95
N THR A 399 -1.45 -16.74 -10.36
CA THR A 399 -1.37 -17.22 -11.75
C THR A 399 -1.53 -16.02 -12.69
N LEU A 400 -0.45 -15.69 -13.40
CA LEU A 400 -0.44 -14.63 -14.39
C LEU A 400 -1.56 -14.91 -15.41
N ASN A 401 -2.35 -13.89 -15.69
CA ASN A 401 -3.39 -13.81 -16.72
C ASN A 401 -4.68 -14.64 -16.48
N GLU A 402 -5.54 -14.14 -15.57
CA GLU A 402 -7.01 -14.37 -15.63
C GLU A 402 -7.83 -13.06 -15.68
N THR A 403 -7.19 -11.89 -15.67
CA THR A 403 -7.84 -10.64 -16.10
C THR A 403 -7.74 -10.51 -17.61
N GLY A 404 -8.73 -11.05 -18.33
CA GLY A 404 -8.72 -10.95 -19.79
C GLY A 404 -9.79 -11.77 -20.51
N ALA A 405 -11.06 -11.54 -20.18
CA ALA A 405 -12.15 -11.67 -21.14
C ALA A 405 -13.29 -10.74 -20.70
N ARG A 406 -13.18 -9.45 -21.09
CA ARG A 406 -14.38 -8.64 -21.28
C ARG A 406 -15.23 -9.40 -22.31
N ARG A 407 -16.28 -10.09 -21.86
CA ARG A 407 -17.46 -10.24 -22.71
C ARG A 407 -18.06 -8.85 -22.83
N THR A 408 -17.67 -8.11 -23.86
CA THR A 408 -18.50 -7.04 -24.39
C THR A 408 -19.77 -7.68 -24.92
N THR A 409 -20.78 -7.81 -24.07
CA THR A 409 -22.17 -7.77 -24.56
C THR A 409 -22.51 -6.30 -24.71
N SER A 410 -22.56 -5.84 -25.95
CA SER A 410 -23.03 -4.51 -26.32
C SER A 410 -24.54 -4.44 -26.08
N GLU A 411 -24.92 -4.04 -24.87
CA GLU A 411 -26.20 -3.37 -24.64
C GLU A 411 -25.90 -2.14 -23.78
N ARG A 412 -25.39 -1.12 -24.47
CA ARG A 412 -25.42 0.25 -23.98
C ARG A 412 -26.78 0.82 -24.35
N THR A 413 -27.76 0.70 -23.47
CA THR A 413 -28.95 1.54 -23.56
C THR A 413 -28.56 2.94 -23.10
N ARG A 414 -28.08 3.75 -24.05
CA ARG A 414 -27.79 5.17 -23.87
C ARG A 414 -29.12 5.90 -23.76
N TRP A 415 -29.52 6.30 -22.56
CA TRP A 415 -30.47 7.39 -22.40
C TRP A 415 -29.67 8.69 -22.48
N ARG A 416 -29.73 9.35 -23.64
CA ARG A 416 -29.31 10.75 -23.78
C ARG A 416 -30.52 11.62 -23.51
N THR A 417 -30.47 12.41 -22.45
CA THR A 417 -31.28 13.62 -22.36
C THR A 417 -30.73 14.63 -23.36
N ASN A 418 -31.55 15.03 -24.33
CA ASN A 418 -31.27 16.15 -25.23
C ASN A 418 -31.14 17.43 -24.41
N MET A 419 -29.95 18.03 -24.39
CA MET A 419 -29.80 19.45 -24.07
C MET A 419 -29.46 20.17 -25.38
N SER A 420 -30.33 21.09 -25.76
CA SER A 420 -30.16 22.00 -26.89
C SER A 420 -28.88 22.85 -26.72
N PRO A 421 -28.16 23.18 -27.79
CA PRO A 421 -27.01 24.06 -27.72
C PRO A 421 -27.49 25.51 -27.50
N MET A 422 -27.12 26.06 -26.35
CA MET A 422 -27.22 27.49 -26.08
C MET A 422 -26.14 28.20 -26.92
N ARG A 423 -26.56 29.18 -27.72
CA ARG A 423 -25.71 29.96 -28.63
C ARG A 423 -24.72 30.81 -27.82
N ASP A 424 -23.48 30.82 -28.27
CA ASP A 424 -22.40 31.71 -27.83
C ASP A 424 -22.61 33.11 -28.44
N PRO A 425 -22.73 34.20 -27.64
CA PRO A 425 -22.94 35.55 -28.17
C PRO A 425 -21.68 36.37 -28.46
N TRP A 426 -20.45 35.83 -28.37
CA TRP A 426 -19.24 36.67 -28.37
C TRP A 426 -18.29 36.55 -29.58
N SER A 427 -18.75 36.02 -30.72
CA SER A 427 -17.94 35.98 -31.95
C SER A 427 -18.30 37.10 -32.93
N TYR A 428 -18.08 38.36 -32.55
CA TYR A 428 -17.97 39.49 -33.50
C TYR A 428 -17.02 40.54 -32.87
N LEU A 429 -16.12 41.08 -33.70
CA LEU A 429 -15.06 42.07 -33.42
C LEU A 429 -13.66 41.48 -33.18
N ARG A 430 -12.93 41.24 -34.29
CA ARG A 430 -11.60 41.80 -34.56
C ARG A 430 -11.12 41.32 -35.92
N ASP A 431 -11.44 42.12 -36.94
CA ASP A 431 -10.66 42.25 -38.17
C ASP A 431 -11.15 43.54 -38.85
N THR A 432 -10.44 44.64 -38.62
CA THR A 432 -10.19 45.75 -39.56
C THR A 432 -9.32 46.81 -38.85
N SER A 433 -8.27 47.25 -39.56
CA SER A 433 -7.29 48.31 -39.26
C SER A 433 -6.03 47.89 -38.52
#